data_AF-A0A7G9TH05-F1
#
_entry.id   AF-A0A7G9TH05-F1
#
_cell.length_a   1.000
_cell.length_b   1.000
_cell.length_c   1.000
_cell.angle_alpha   90.00
_cell.angle_beta   90.00
_cell.angle_gamma   90.00
#
_symmetry.space_group_name_H-M   'P 1'
#
loop_
_entity.id
_entity.type
_entity.pdbx_description
1 polymer ?
#
loop_
_entity_poly.entity_id
_entity_poly.type
_entity_poly.pdbx_seq_one_letter_code
_entity_poly.pdbx_strand_id
1 'polypeptide(L)' 'MTTNEKVKGPASYFPSIEKQYGKPVEHWFKVLDAISDRKHMEQVAVLKSEHKMGHGHANALVAYHKAKRGS' A
#
# COMPACT_ATOMS: atom_id res chain seq x y z
N MET A 1 17.90 -19.06 6.33
CA MET A 1 16.97 -19.49 5.27
C MET A 1 15.99 -18.35 5.03
N THR A 2 16.20 -17.50 4.03
CA THR A 2 15.26 -16.42 3.70
C THR A 2 14.22 -16.99 2.75
N THR A 3 13.01 -17.18 3.26
CA THR A 3 11.88 -17.76 2.54
C THR A 3 11.53 -16.89 1.34
N ASN A 4 11.85 -17.40 0.15
CA ASN A 4 11.31 -16.96 -1.14
C ASN A 4 9.86 -17.45 -1.24
N GLU A 5 9.01 -17.03 -0.31
CA GLU A 5 7.57 -17.10 -0.53
C GLU A 5 7.32 -16.11 -1.65
N LYS A 6 7.07 -16.62 -2.86
CA LYS A 6 6.66 -15.83 -4.02
C LYS A 6 5.47 -14.99 -3.56
N VAL A 7 5.72 -13.75 -3.17
CA VAL A 7 4.68 -12.85 -2.73
C VAL A 7 3.84 -12.59 -3.98
N LYS A 8 2.70 -13.27 -4.06
CA LYS A 8 1.78 -13.14 -5.19
C LYS A 8 0.80 -12.02 -4.87
N GLY A 9 0.51 -11.19 -5.85
CA GLY A 9 -0.43 -10.07 -5.70
C GLY A 9 0.21 -8.79 -5.13
N PRO A 10 -0.59 -7.86 -4.59
CA PRO A 10 -0.16 -6.50 -4.28
C PRO A 10 1.03 -6.41 -3.29
N ALA A 11 1.19 -7.41 -2.43
CA ALA A 11 2.27 -7.46 -1.46
C ALA A 11 3.67 -7.63 -2.08
N SER A 12 3.77 -8.06 -3.36
CA SER A 12 5.04 -8.12 -4.08
C SER A 12 5.69 -6.75 -4.29
N TYR A 13 4.89 -5.68 -4.24
CA TYR A 13 5.37 -4.31 -4.38
C TYR A 13 5.93 -3.74 -3.08
N PHE A 14 5.70 -4.37 -1.93
CA PHE A 14 6.06 -3.82 -0.63
C PHE A 14 7.57 -3.56 -0.47
N PRO A 15 8.47 -4.48 -0.82
CA PRO A 15 9.91 -4.21 -0.73
C PRO A 15 10.35 -3.02 -1.57
N SER A 16 9.77 -2.85 -2.77
CA SER A 16 10.05 -1.73 -3.67
C SER A 16 9.50 -0.41 -3.13
N ILE A 17 8.31 -0.43 -2.53
CA ILE A 17 7.68 0.73 -1.88
C ILE A 17 8.55 1.19 -0.70
N GLU A 18 8.95 0.29 0.18
CA GLU A 18 9.79 0.63 1.34
C GLU A 18 11.14 1.19 0.88
N LYS A 19 11.75 0.59 -0.13
CA LYS A 19 13.00 1.06 -0.71
C LYS A 19 12.87 2.44 -1.37
N GLN A 20 11.77 2.72 -2.05
CA GLN A 20 11.58 3.97 -2.78
C GLN A 20 11.15 5.13 -1.88
N TYR A 21 10.28 4.87 -0.89
CA TYR A 21 9.69 5.91 -0.04
C TYR A 21 10.29 5.95 1.37
N GLY A 22 11.21 5.03 1.70
CA GLY A 22 11.99 5.04 2.94
C GLY A 22 11.16 4.77 4.21
N LYS A 23 9.94 4.25 4.08
CA LYS A 23 9.06 3.93 5.20
C LYS A 23 8.47 2.54 5.08
N PRO A 24 8.32 1.80 6.20
CA PRO A 24 7.76 0.46 6.20
C PRO A 24 6.30 0.47 5.72
N VAL A 25 5.82 -0.63 5.15
CA VAL A 25 4.44 -0.71 4.65
C VAL A 25 3.37 -0.50 5.71
N GLU A 26 3.68 -0.84 6.95
CA GLU A 26 2.83 -0.53 8.11
C GLU A 26 2.57 0.96 8.29
N HIS A 27 3.54 1.82 7.94
CA HIS A 27 3.33 3.26 7.97
C HIS A 27 2.24 3.68 6.98
N TRP A 28 2.27 3.12 5.77
CA TRP A 28 1.28 3.42 4.74
C TRP A 28 -0.09 2.85 5.09
N PHE A 29 -0.15 1.66 5.71
CA PHE A 29 -1.42 1.14 6.22
C PHE A 29 -2.02 2.02 7.31
N LYS A 30 -1.22 2.61 8.20
CA LYS A 30 -1.73 3.60 9.18
C LYS A 30 -2.31 4.85 8.51
N VAL A 31 -1.66 5.33 7.44
CA VAL A 31 -2.21 6.42 6.63
C VAL A 31 -3.56 6.00 6.01
N LEU A 32 -3.63 4.80 5.43
CA LEU A 32 -4.86 4.25 4.85
C LEU A 32 -5.95 4.00 5.89
N ASP A 33 -5.60 3.61 7.11
CA ASP A 33 -6.53 3.46 8.23
C ASP A 33 -7.16 4.81 8.65
N ALA A 34 -6.38 5.89 8.60
CA ALA A 34 -6.88 7.24 8.88
C ALA A 34 -7.87 7.76 7.82
N ILE A 35 -7.83 7.23 6.60
CA ILE A 35 -8.73 7.59 5.49
C ILE A 35 -9.57 6.38 5.01
N SER A 36 -9.81 5.46 5.93
CA SER A 36 -10.36 4.13 5.66
C SER A 36 -11.85 4.15 5.30
N ASP A 37 -12.50 5.28 5.57
CA ASP A 37 -13.85 5.69 5.19
C ASP A 37 -13.96 6.11 3.72
N ARG A 38 -12.86 6.53 3.10
CA ARG A 38 -12.82 7.00 1.71
C ARG A 38 -12.91 5.87 0.69
N LYS A 39 -13.34 6.21 -0.52
CA LYS A 39 -13.38 5.27 -1.65
C LYS A 39 -11.96 4.87 -2.07
N HIS A 40 -11.84 3.71 -2.73
CA HIS A 40 -10.54 3.17 -3.20
C HIS A 40 -9.71 4.22 -3.95
N MET A 41 -10.32 4.87 -4.95
CA MET A 41 -9.63 5.85 -5.78
C MET A 41 -9.23 7.12 -5.02
N GLU A 42 -9.98 7.49 -3.97
CA GLU A 42 -9.64 8.64 -3.12
C GLU A 42 -8.44 8.31 -2.23
N GLN A 43 -8.38 7.10 -1.68
CA GLN A 43 -7.21 6.63 -0.92
C GLN A 43 -5.95 6.60 -1.79
N VAL A 44 -6.07 6.10 -3.03
CA VAL A 44 -4.98 6.15 -4.02
C VAL A 44 -4.56 7.59 -4.31
N ALA A 45 -5.52 8.51 -4.44
CA ALA A 45 -5.24 9.92 -4.69
C ALA A 45 -4.49 10.57 -3.50
N VAL A 46 -4.84 10.26 -2.26
CA VAL A 46 -4.13 10.76 -1.06
C VAL A 46 -2.66 10.31 -1.08
N LEU A 47 -2.40 9.01 -1.29
CA LEU A 47 -1.03 8.49 -1.38
C LEU A 47 -0.22 9.16 -2.51
N LYS A 48 -0.86 9.43 -3.64
CA LYS A 48 -0.24 10.13 -4.78
C LYS A 48 0.06 11.59 -4.45
N SER A 49 -0.90 12.31 -3.88
CA SER A 49 -0.79 13.76 -3.67
C SER A 49 0.11 14.10 -2.48
N GLU A 50 -0.07 13.42 -1.35
CA GLU A 50 0.64 13.72 -0.10
C GLU A 50 2.02 13.06 -0.05
N HIS A 51 2.16 11.86 -0.63
CA HIS A 51 3.40 11.08 -0.54
C HIS A 51 4.11 10.91 -1.88
N LYS A 52 3.62 11.58 -2.94
CA LYS A 52 4.18 11.51 -4.30
C LYS A 52 4.33 10.06 -4.78
N MET A 53 3.45 9.18 -4.32
CA MET A 53 3.51 7.77 -4.62
C MET A 53 3.08 7.51 -6.07
N GLY A 54 3.74 6.57 -6.75
CA GLY A 54 3.36 6.16 -8.10
C GLY A 54 2.01 5.43 -8.11
N HIS A 55 1.30 5.45 -9.24
CA HIS A 55 -0.04 4.86 -9.33
C HIS A 55 -0.05 3.36 -8.97
N GLY A 56 0.91 2.58 -9.49
CA GLY A 56 1.01 1.15 -9.18
C GLY A 56 1.25 0.87 -7.69
N HIS A 57 2.14 1.64 -7.05
CA HIS A 57 2.46 1.51 -5.63
C HIS A 57 1.28 1.88 -4.73
N ALA A 58 0.63 3.00 -5.02
CA ALA A 58 -0.55 3.45 -4.28
C ALA A 58 -1.71 2.44 -4.42
N ASN A 59 -1.95 1.96 -5.64
CA ASN A 59 -3.00 0.98 -5.89
C ASN A 59 -2.74 -0.35 -5.18
N ALA A 60 -1.48 -0.81 -5.16
CA ALA A 60 -1.12 -2.05 -4.47
C ALA A 60 -1.39 -1.99 -2.95
N LEU A 61 -1.01 -0.88 -2.30
CA LEU A 61 -1.26 -0.69 -0.86
C LEU A 61 -2.76 -0.65 -0.54
N VAL A 62 -3.53 0.15 -1.30
CA VAL A 62 -4.97 0.29 -1.08
C VAL A 62 -5.71 -1.02 -1.35
N ALA A 63 -5.39 -1.71 -2.46
CA ALA A 63 -6.02 -2.98 -2.79
C ALA A 63 -5.76 -4.03 -1.70
N TYR A 64 -4.52 -4.12 -1.20
CA TYR A 64 -4.19 -5.02 -0.10
C TYR A 64 -4.92 -4.67 1.20
N HIS A 65 -4.89 -3.39 1.59
CA HIS A 65 -5.52 -2.91 2.83
C HIS A 65 -7.02 -3.14 2.83
N LYS A 66 -7.70 -2.85 1.71
CA LYS A 66 -9.14 -3.09 1.57
C LYS A 66 -9.50 -4.57 1.53
N ALA A 67 -8.72 -5.40 0.82
CA ALA A 67 -8.92 -6.84 0.82
C ALA A 67 -8.78 -7.43 2.23
N LYS A 68 -7.83 -6.92 3.03
CA LYS A 68 -7.63 -7.35 4.42
C LYS A 68 -8.77 -6.94 5.37
N ARG A 69 -9.39 -5.77 5.15
CA ARG A 69 -10.50 -5.24 5.98
C ARG A 69 -11.89 -5.76 5.61
N GLY A 70 -12.09 -6.19 4.37
CA GLY A 70 -13.36 -6.71 3.88
C GLY A 70 -13.56 -8.22 4.10
N SER A 71 -12.69 -8.87 4.89
CA SER A 71 -12.82 -10.28 5.30
C SER A 71 -13.50 -10.42 6.65
#